data_AF-A0A842WFI2-F1
#
_entry.id   AF-A0A842WFI2-F1
#
_cell.length_a   1.000
_cell.length_b   1.000
_cell.length_c   1.000
_cell.angle_alpha   90.00
_cell.angle_beta   90.00
_cell.angle_gamma   90.00
#
_symmetry.space_group_name_H-M   'P 1'
#
loop_
_entity.id
_entity.type
_entity.pdbx_description
1 polymer ?
#
loop_
_entity_poly.entity_id
_entity_poly.type
_entity_poly.pdbx_seq_one_letter_code
_entity_poly.pdbx_strand_id
1 'polypeptide(L)'
;MDTKMKISAWTAASIIMVFLLSSPVSALKNPGAVYCERLGMAYVIEKTELGDQGMCIMPDGEKCVDADFVRGECGAEYSYCSLKGYTLKTRDGKEAVCVMDDGREEPVVDLVKRDISLGKYEEETLIPETGDCGDGVCSRDESPVICPEDCPVITPPIEHCGNGFCEPWEDYGSCPDDCVRRDMTAAVVVAVIAVVVLVYIVLKRRKKT
;
A
#
# COMPACT_ATOMS: atom_id res chain seq x y z
N MET A 1 6.92 57.77 -4.12
CA MET A 1 7.81 56.85 -4.84
C MET A 1 6.99 55.63 -5.21
N ASP A 2 6.41 55.66 -6.40
CA ASP A 2 5.55 54.62 -6.96
C ASP A 2 6.37 53.41 -7.41
N THR A 3 6.48 52.38 -6.57
CA THR A 3 6.99 51.07 -6.99
C THR A 3 5.89 50.31 -7.73
N LYS A 4 5.72 50.63 -9.02
CA LYS A 4 4.91 49.83 -9.95
C LYS A 4 5.57 48.46 -10.15
N MET A 5 5.10 47.44 -9.43
CA MET A 5 5.46 46.04 -9.68
C MET A 5 4.87 45.60 -11.03
N LYS A 6 5.69 45.63 -12.09
CA LYS A 6 5.34 45.18 -13.44
C LYS A 6 5.56 43.67 -13.54
N ILE A 7 4.56 42.88 -13.16
CA ILE A 7 4.54 41.43 -13.44
C ILE A 7 4.34 41.30 -14.96
N SER A 8 5.38 40.91 -15.68
CA SER A 8 5.37 40.78 -17.14
C SER A 8 4.57 39.53 -17.54
N ALA A 9 3.97 39.51 -18.74
CA ALA A 9 3.25 38.35 -19.25
C ALA A 9 4.09 37.06 -19.24
N TRP A 10 5.42 37.20 -19.32
CA TRP A 10 6.39 36.11 -19.18
C TRP A 10 6.43 35.54 -17.77
N THR A 11 6.40 36.39 -16.74
CA THR A 11 6.37 35.92 -15.33
C THR A 11 5.07 35.18 -14.99
N ALA A 12 3.92 35.56 -15.58
CA ALA A 12 2.66 34.83 -15.41
C ALA A 12 2.66 33.48 -16.15
N ALA A 13 3.23 33.43 -17.36
CA ALA A 13 3.38 32.19 -18.13
C ALA A 13 4.34 31.20 -17.46
N SER A 14 5.43 31.69 -16.85
CA SER A 14 6.37 30.86 -16.10
C SER A 14 5.74 30.23 -14.84
N ILE A 15 4.87 30.94 -14.12
CA ILE A 15 4.17 30.39 -12.95
C ILE A 15 3.16 29.31 -13.36
N ILE A 16 2.44 29.51 -14.46
CA ILE A 16 1.53 28.50 -15.04
C ILE A 16 2.31 27.26 -15.53
N MET A 17 3.49 27.45 -16.11
CA MET A 17 4.37 26.36 -16.54
C MET A 17 4.91 25.53 -15.36
N VAL A 18 5.20 26.16 -14.22
CA VAL A 18 5.62 25.46 -12.98
C VAL A 18 4.46 24.65 -12.37
N PHE A 19 3.22 25.16 -12.42
CA PHE A 19 2.03 24.41 -11.97
C PHE A 19 1.66 23.23 -12.88
N LEU A 20 2.01 23.28 -14.17
CA LEU A 20 1.83 22.17 -15.12
C LEU A 20 2.93 21.09 -15.00
N LEU A 21 3.99 21.34 -14.21
CA LEU A 21 5.12 20.44 -14.00
C LEU A 21 5.06 19.67 -12.67
N SER A 22 4.08 19.93 -11.80
CA SER A 22 3.84 19.11 -10.62
C SER A 22 3.11 17.82 -11.02
N SER A 23 3.84 16.89 -11.64
CA SER A 23 3.37 15.51 -11.77
C SER A 23 3.08 14.98 -10.36
N PRO A 24 1.95 14.27 -10.15
CA PRO A 24 1.78 13.53 -8.91
C PRO A 24 2.94 12.53 -8.81
N VAL A 25 3.75 12.68 -7.76
CA VAL A 25 4.78 11.70 -7.43
C VAL A 25 4.05 10.40 -7.13
N SER A 26 4.11 9.45 -8.05
CA SER A 26 3.63 8.10 -7.80
C SER A 26 4.59 7.49 -6.77
N ALA A 27 4.09 7.21 -5.56
CA ALA A 27 4.88 6.59 -4.51
C ALA A 27 5.37 5.23 -5.02
N LEU A 28 6.70 5.07 -5.19
CA LEU A 28 7.31 3.80 -5.55
C LEU A 28 7.11 2.84 -4.38
N LYS A 29 6.26 1.82 -4.57
CA LYS A 29 5.96 0.87 -3.51
C LYS A 29 7.20 0.04 -3.15
N ASN A 30 7.39 -0.23 -1.86
CA ASN A 30 8.48 -1.09 -1.38
C ASN A 30 8.29 -2.52 -1.94
N PRO A 31 9.32 -3.14 -2.55
CA PRO A 31 9.22 -4.52 -3.04
C PRO A 31 8.85 -5.53 -1.95
N GLY A 32 9.32 -5.35 -0.72
CA GLY A 32 8.95 -6.19 0.43
C GLY A 32 7.46 -6.06 0.79
N ALA A 33 6.96 -4.82 0.85
CA ALA A 33 5.53 -4.56 1.05
C ALA A 33 4.67 -5.21 -0.03
N VAL A 34 5.05 -5.06 -1.31
CA VAL A 34 4.35 -5.73 -2.42
C VAL A 34 4.37 -7.24 -2.23
N TYR A 35 5.52 -7.82 -1.88
CA TYR A 35 5.63 -9.26 -1.71
C TYR A 35 4.71 -9.78 -0.60
N CYS A 36 4.71 -9.15 0.57
CA CYS A 36 3.90 -9.58 1.71
C CYS A 36 2.41 -9.46 1.42
N GLU A 37 1.97 -8.30 0.91
CA GLU A 37 0.57 -8.10 0.54
C GLU A 37 0.13 -9.05 -0.58
N ARG A 38 1.01 -9.37 -1.54
CA ARG A 38 0.70 -10.28 -2.66
C ARG A 38 0.52 -11.72 -2.24
N LEU A 39 1.05 -12.09 -1.09
CA LEU A 39 0.91 -13.40 -0.49
C LEU A 39 -0.20 -13.42 0.59
N GLY A 40 -0.94 -12.32 0.75
CA GLY A 40 -2.06 -12.22 1.69
C GLY A 40 -1.64 -11.95 3.15
N MET A 41 -0.38 -11.59 3.40
CA MET A 41 0.09 -11.22 4.74
C MET A 41 -0.16 -9.75 5.04
N ALA A 42 -0.37 -9.43 6.31
CA ALA A 42 -0.45 -8.04 6.74
C ALA A 42 0.94 -7.39 6.73
N TYR A 43 1.00 -6.10 6.38
CA TYR A 43 2.23 -5.32 6.33
C TYR A 43 2.11 -4.11 7.25
N VAL A 44 3.10 -3.89 8.12
CA VAL A 44 3.16 -2.74 9.02
C VAL A 44 4.55 -2.10 8.99
N ILE A 45 4.63 -0.82 9.32
CA ILE A 45 5.91 -0.12 9.49
C ILE A 45 6.12 0.10 10.97
N GLU A 46 7.21 -0.46 11.51
CA GLU A 46 7.60 -0.29 12.92
C GLU A 46 8.83 0.61 13.04
N LYS A 47 8.86 1.43 14.10
CA LYS A 47 10.03 2.25 14.42
C LYS A 47 11.03 1.42 15.20
N THR A 48 12.21 1.20 14.63
CA THR A 48 13.31 0.47 15.26
C THR A 48 14.48 1.40 15.55
N GLU A 49 15.49 0.91 16.29
CA GLU A 49 16.74 1.66 16.51
C GLU A 49 17.51 1.94 15.20
N LEU A 50 17.24 1.16 14.16
CA LEU A 50 17.82 1.30 12.82
C LEU A 50 16.98 2.22 11.90
N GLY A 51 15.85 2.72 12.38
CA GLY A 51 14.88 3.50 11.62
C GLY A 51 13.56 2.77 11.40
N ASP A 52 12.73 3.32 10.52
CA ASP A 52 11.45 2.72 10.16
C ASP A 52 11.70 1.45 9.32
N GLN A 53 11.21 0.29 9.78
CA GLN A 53 11.33 -0.99 9.08
C GLN A 53 9.95 -1.53 8.71
N GLY A 54 9.85 -2.07 7.50
CA GLY A 54 8.68 -2.80 7.04
C GLY A 54 8.67 -4.21 7.62
N MET A 55 7.56 -4.58 8.23
CA MET A 55 7.34 -5.89 8.83
C MET A 55 6.16 -6.58 8.14
N CYS A 56 6.31 -7.87 7.91
CA CYS A 56 5.27 -8.76 7.41
C CYS A 56 4.79 -9.64 8.56
N ILE A 57 3.48 -9.65 8.76
CA ILE A 57 2.83 -10.43 9.81
C ILE A 57 2.27 -11.69 9.16
N MET A 58 2.83 -12.82 9.55
CA MET A 58 2.44 -14.15 9.10
C MET A 58 1.06 -14.52 9.66
N PRO A 59 0.36 -15.52 9.06
CA PRO A 59 -0.93 -16.00 9.56
C PRO A 59 -0.92 -16.53 11.00
N ASP A 60 0.22 -17.02 11.49
CA ASP A 60 0.42 -17.46 12.88
C ASP A 60 0.81 -16.32 13.85
N GLY A 61 0.91 -15.09 13.34
CA GLY A 61 1.32 -13.91 14.10
C GLY A 61 2.82 -13.67 14.18
N GLU A 62 3.66 -14.51 13.58
CA GLU A 62 5.10 -14.24 13.45
C GLU A 62 5.32 -12.93 12.68
N LYS A 63 6.26 -12.09 13.15
CA LYS A 63 6.65 -10.86 12.48
C LYS A 63 8.04 -11.00 11.88
N CYS A 64 8.13 -10.76 10.58
CA CYS A 64 9.37 -10.80 9.81
C CYS A 64 9.69 -9.43 9.24
N VAL A 65 10.98 -9.05 9.23
CA VAL A 65 11.43 -7.92 8.40
C VAL A 65 11.17 -8.27 6.93
N ASP A 66 10.56 -7.37 6.17
CA ASP A 66 10.08 -7.62 4.82
C ASP A 66 11.17 -8.11 3.86
N ALA A 67 12.37 -7.54 3.93
CA ALA A 67 13.53 -7.97 3.14
C ALA A 67 14.04 -9.36 3.52
N ASP A 68 13.90 -9.77 4.78
CA ASP A 68 14.36 -11.07 5.29
C ASP A 68 13.38 -12.15 4.87
N PHE A 69 12.09 -11.85 4.92
CA PHE A 69 11.04 -12.71 4.42
C PHE A 69 11.14 -12.94 2.90
N VAL A 70 11.40 -11.89 2.11
CA VAL A 70 11.64 -12.03 0.65
C VAL A 70 12.85 -12.94 0.37
N ARG A 71 13.88 -12.91 1.23
CA ARG A 71 15.07 -13.77 1.11
C ARG A 71 14.87 -15.17 1.70
N GLY A 72 13.75 -15.42 2.35
CA GLY A 72 13.44 -16.70 2.98
C GLY A 72 14.21 -16.97 4.27
N GLU A 73 14.72 -15.91 4.93
CA GLU A 73 15.46 -16.03 6.20
C GLU A 73 14.54 -16.27 7.41
N CYS A 74 13.27 -15.87 7.28
CA CYS A 74 12.21 -16.15 8.24
C CYS A 74 10.88 -16.41 7.49
N GLY A 75 9.86 -16.92 8.18
CA GLY A 75 8.54 -17.20 7.59
C GLY A 75 8.57 -18.20 6.43
N ALA A 76 9.56 -19.10 6.34
CA ALA A 76 9.78 -19.95 5.17
C ALA A 76 8.54 -20.77 4.75
N GLU A 77 7.72 -21.22 5.71
CA GLU A 77 6.45 -21.92 5.48
C GLU A 77 5.43 -21.09 4.70
N TYR A 78 5.46 -19.76 4.84
CA TYR A 78 4.58 -18.81 4.16
C TYR A 78 5.23 -18.18 2.92
N SER A 79 6.45 -18.58 2.57
CA SER A 79 7.14 -18.05 1.39
C SER A 79 6.39 -18.41 0.11
N TYR A 80 6.59 -17.61 -0.95
CA TYR A 80 6.00 -17.90 -2.27
C TYR A 80 6.31 -19.32 -2.75
N CYS A 81 7.50 -19.84 -2.49
CA CYS A 81 7.87 -21.20 -2.89
C CYS A 81 6.99 -22.23 -2.17
N SER A 82 6.90 -22.15 -0.84
CA SER A 82 6.15 -23.09 -0.02
C SER A 82 4.66 -23.07 -0.34
N LEU A 83 4.07 -21.89 -0.52
CA LEU A 83 2.66 -21.73 -0.92
C LEU A 83 2.35 -22.31 -2.31
N LYS A 84 3.36 -22.40 -3.19
CA LYS A 84 3.24 -23.02 -4.52
C LYS A 84 3.67 -24.50 -4.53
N GLY A 85 4.05 -25.06 -3.38
CA GLY A 85 4.54 -26.44 -3.26
C GLY A 85 5.98 -26.64 -3.73
N TYR A 86 6.75 -25.57 -3.92
CA TYR A 86 8.16 -25.63 -4.33
C TYR A 86 9.11 -25.61 -3.14
N THR A 87 10.31 -26.15 -3.32
CA THR A 87 11.35 -26.10 -2.30
C THR A 87 12.05 -24.74 -2.32
N LEU A 88 12.08 -24.06 -1.17
CA LEU A 88 12.83 -22.82 -1.00
C LEU A 88 14.32 -23.11 -0.83
N LYS A 89 15.16 -22.38 -1.57
CA LYS A 89 16.63 -22.44 -1.47
C LYS A 89 17.22 -21.05 -1.59
N THR A 90 18.26 -20.76 -0.81
CA THR A 90 19.01 -19.50 -0.94
C THR A 90 20.22 -19.72 -1.86
N ARG A 91 20.30 -18.95 -2.95
CA ARG A 91 21.44 -18.89 -3.86
C ARG A 91 22.40 -17.78 -3.42
N ASP A 92 23.69 -18.14 -3.33
CA ASP A 92 24.80 -17.25 -2.94
C ASP A 92 24.60 -16.51 -1.60
N GLY A 93 23.74 -17.05 -0.73
CA GLY A 93 23.40 -16.45 0.57
C GLY A 93 22.65 -15.12 0.48
N LYS A 94 22.11 -14.76 -0.70
CA LYS A 94 21.50 -13.44 -0.93
C LYS A 94 20.15 -13.49 -1.63
N GLU A 95 19.91 -14.50 -2.46
CA GLU A 95 18.71 -14.55 -3.31
C GLU A 95 17.88 -15.80 -3.00
N ALA A 96 16.59 -15.61 -2.76
CA ALA A 96 15.65 -16.72 -2.64
C ALA A 96 15.28 -17.27 -4.02
N VAL A 97 15.34 -18.59 -4.14
CA VAL A 97 15.09 -19.35 -5.36
C VAL A 97 14.12 -20.48 -5.04
N CYS A 98 13.10 -20.65 -5.88
CA CYS A 98 12.24 -21.82 -5.81
C CYS A 98 12.83 -22.93 -6.68
N VAL A 99 12.97 -24.12 -6.10
CA VAL A 99 13.30 -25.35 -6.81
C VAL A 99 12.00 -26.11 -7.08
N MET A 100 11.66 -26.25 -8.36
CA MET A 100 10.47 -26.97 -8.82
C MET A 100 10.70 -28.48 -8.83
N ASP A 101 9.64 -29.28 -9.00
CA ASP A 101 9.71 -30.75 -9.02
C ASP A 101 10.59 -31.31 -10.15
N ASP A 102 10.72 -30.57 -11.25
CA ASP A 102 11.58 -30.92 -12.39
C ASP A 102 13.06 -30.52 -12.17
N GLY A 103 13.39 -29.98 -11.00
CA GLY A 103 14.73 -29.52 -10.63
C GLY A 103 15.11 -28.16 -11.21
N ARG A 104 14.21 -27.46 -11.92
CA ARG A 104 14.47 -26.09 -12.35
C ARG A 104 14.48 -25.14 -11.17
N GLU A 105 15.45 -24.24 -11.19
CA GLU A 105 15.65 -23.21 -10.18
C GLU A 105 15.25 -21.85 -10.76
N GLU A 106 14.34 -21.13 -10.11
CA GLU A 106 13.91 -19.80 -10.55
C GLU A 106 13.86 -18.80 -9.38
N PRO A 107 14.33 -17.53 -9.55
CA PRO A 107 14.24 -16.52 -8.51
C PRO A 107 12.81 -16.27 -8.07
N VAL A 108 12.59 -16.16 -6.75
CA VAL A 108 11.27 -15.83 -6.16
C VAL A 108 10.71 -14.54 -6.76
N VAL A 109 11.56 -13.52 -6.87
CA VAL A 109 11.15 -12.20 -7.37
C VAL A 109 10.66 -12.23 -8.82
N ASP A 110 11.17 -13.13 -9.66
CA ASP A 110 10.78 -13.23 -11.06
C ASP A 110 9.49 -14.04 -11.24
N LEU A 111 9.31 -15.06 -10.41
CA LEU A 111 8.04 -15.79 -10.31
C LEU A 111 6.91 -14.88 -9.86
N VAL A 112 7.13 -14.09 -8.81
CA VAL A 112 6.14 -13.13 -8.30
C VAL A 112 5.82 -12.07 -9.35
N LYS A 113 6.82 -11.50 -10.03
CA LYS A 113 6.60 -10.54 -11.13
C LYS A 113 5.78 -11.14 -12.26
N ARG A 114 6.04 -12.42 -12.61
CA ARG A 114 5.26 -13.13 -13.63
C ARG A 114 3.81 -13.26 -13.23
N ASP A 115 3.54 -13.71 -12.00
CA ASP A 115 2.17 -13.84 -11.48
C ASP A 115 1.45 -12.48 -11.45
N ILE A 116 2.16 -11.39 -11.11
CA ILE A 116 1.66 -10.01 -11.20
C ILE A 116 1.34 -9.63 -12.66
N SER A 117 2.24 -9.93 -13.61
CA SER A 117 2.08 -9.54 -15.01
C SER A 117 1.00 -10.32 -15.76
N LEU A 118 0.73 -11.55 -15.32
CA LEU A 118 -0.29 -12.40 -15.91
C LEU A 118 -1.70 -12.04 -15.43
N GLY A 119 -1.83 -11.08 -14.51
CA GLY A 119 -3.13 -10.70 -13.97
C GLY A 119 -3.87 -11.89 -13.38
N LYS A 120 -3.15 -12.89 -12.82
CA LYS A 120 -3.71 -14.07 -12.15
C LYS A 120 -4.37 -13.69 -10.80
N TYR A 121 -5.24 -12.69 -10.85
CA TYR A 121 -5.99 -12.12 -9.74
C TYR A 121 -7.34 -11.56 -10.22
N GLU A 122 -7.97 -12.24 -11.19
CA GLU A 122 -9.40 -12.47 -11.09
C GLU A 122 -9.61 -13.99 -10.97
N GLU A 123 -9.98 -14.40 -9.76
CA GLU A 123 -10.76 -15.62 -9.49
C GLU A 123 -10.07 -16.99 -9.63
N GLU A 124 -8.95 -17.19 -8.92
CA GLU A 124 -8.58 -18.54 -8.46
C GLU A 124 -7.83 -18.44 -7.13
N THR A 125 -8.61 -18.44 -6.05
CA THR A 125 -8.15 -18.63 -4.68
C THR A 125 -7.38 -19.95 -4.59
N LEU A 126 -6.07 -19.86 -4.41
CA LEU A 126 -5.17 -20.99 -4.12
C LEU A 126 -5.33 -21.49 -2.67
N ILE A 127 -6.57 -21.68 -2.23
CA ILE A 127 -6.87 -22.31 -0.95
C ILE A 127 -7.72 -23.55 -1.28
N PRO A 128 -7.20 -24.77 -1.10
CA PRO A 128 -7.96 -25.97 -1.36
C PRO A 128 -9.16 -26.00 -0.41
N GLU A 129 -10.38 -26.06 -0.96
CA GLU A 129 -11.60 -26.30 -0.19
C GLU A 129 -11.54 -27.68 0.47
N THR A 130 -10.92 -27.73 1.64
CA THR A 130 -10.87 -28.94 2.48
C THR A 130 -11.14 -28.64 3.95
N GLY A 131 -11.62 -27.44 4.29
CA GLY A 131 -12.17 -27.10 5.60
C GLY A 131 -13.66 -26.76 5.48
N ASP A 132 -14.51 -27.38 6.30
CA ASP A 132 -15.94 -27.12 6.38
C ASP A 132 -16.20 -25.73 6.98
N CYS A 133 -16.09 -24.66 6.18
CA CYS A 133 -16.33 -23.30 6.69
C CYS A 133 -17.83 -23.03 6.92
N GLY A 134 -18.16 -22.43 8.06
CA GLY A 134 -19.53 -22.05 8.46
C GLY A 134 -20.18 -22.99 9.49
N ASP A 135 -19.40 -23.79 10.22
CA ASP A 135 -19.88 -24.62 11.32
C ASP A 135 -19.82 -23.91 12.70
N GLY A 136 -19.20 -22.72 12.74
CA GLY A 136 -19.07 -21.86 13.91
C GLY A 136 -17.91 -22.24 14.85
N VAL A 137 -17.01 -23.15 14.44
CA VAL A 137 -15.91 -23.64 15.27
C VAL A 137 -14.59 -23.60 14.50
N CYS A 138 -13.67 -22.72 14.92
CA CYS A 138 -12.32 -22.69 14.36
C CYS A 138 -11.52 -23.98 14.65
N SER A 139 -11.52 -24.90 13.68
CA SER A 139 -10.84 -26.20 13.75
C SER A 139 -9.35 -26.10 13.41
N ARG A 140 -8.57 -27.16 13.69
CA ARG A 140 -7.11 -27.14 13.49
C ARG A 140 -6.64 -26.97 12.05
N ASP A 141 -7.50 -27.31 11.10
CA ASP A 141 -7.23 -27.22 9.65
C ASP A 141 -7.83 -25.94 9.04
N GLU A 142 -8.43 -25.08 9.86
CA GLU A 142 -8.93 -23.77 9.49
C GLU A 142 -7.97 -22.69 9.98
N SER A 143 -7.84 -21.62 9.19
CA SER A 143 -7.09 -20.44 9.58
C SER A 143 -7.86 -19.19 9.22
N PRO A 144 -7.51 -18.02 9.79
CA PRO A 144 -8.21 -16.78 9.50
C PRO A 144 -8.19 -16.31 8.04
N VAL A 145 -7.26 -16.84 7.25
CA VAL A 145 -7.17 -16.58 5.80
C VAL A 145 -8.05 -17.56 5.01
N ILE A 146 -8.32 -18.74 5.57
CA ILE A 146 -9.00 -19.86 4.91
C ILE A 146 -10.51 -19.88 5.24
N CYS A 147 -10.89 -19.58 6.49
CA CYS A 147 -12.28 -19.51 6.94
C CYS A 147 -12.47 -18.34 7.92
N PRO A 148 -12.53 -17.09 7.43
CA PRO A 148 -12.67 -15.89 8.27
C PRO A 148 -14.01 -15.85 9.03
N GLU A 149 -15.02 -16.58 8.59
CA GLU A 149 -16.33 -16.71 9.26
C GLU A 149 -16.23 -17.37 10.63
N ASP A 150 -15.48 -18.47 10.75
CA ASP A 150 -15.38 -19.27 11.99
C ASP A 150 -14.05 -19.05 12.72
N CYS A 151 -12.98 -18.74 11.99
CA CYS A 151 -11.70 -18.30 12.51
C CYS A 151 -11.52 -16.81 12.23
N PRO A 152 -12.20 -15.90 12.95
CA PRO A 152 -12.03 -14.48 12.72
C PRO A 152 -10.55 -14.12 12.85
N VAL A 153 -9.99 -13.44 11.84
CA VAL A 153 -8.69 -12.80 12.00
C VAL A 153 -8.93 -11.83 13.14
N ILE A 154 -8.24 -12.04 14.25
CA ILE A 154 -8.01 -10.94 15.20
C ILE A 154 -6.98 -10.02 14.52
N THR A 155 -7.27 -9.54 13.29
CA THR A 155 -6.97 -8.16 13.01
C THR A 155 -7.77 -7.45 14.09
N PRO A 156 -7.17 -6.62 14.94
CA PRO A 156 -8.03 -5.82 15.78
C PRO A 156 -8.97 -5.11 14.78
N PRO A 157 -10.32 -5.31 14.84
CA PRO A 157 -11.12 -4.13 14.57
C PRO A 157 -10.52 -3.15 15.58
N ILE A 158 -9.89 -2.08 15.10
CA ILE A 158 -9.55 -0.99 16.01
C ILE A 158 -10.85 -0.76 16.77
N GLU A 159 -10.86 -0.95 18.11
CA GLU A 159 -12.07 -1.24 18.93
C GLU A 159 -13.16 -0.15 18.85
N HIS A 160 -12.98 0.82 17.96
CA HIS A 160 -13.63 2.09 17.82
C HIS A 160 -13.94 2.45 16.35
N CYS A 161 -13.61 1.60 15.36
CA CYS A 161 -13.97 1.89 13.97
C CYS A 161 -15.50 1.85 13.76
N GLY A 162 -16.04 2.94 13.22
CA GLY A 162 -17.48 3.19 13.08
C GLY A 162 -18.11 3.89 14.29
N ASN A 163 -17.32 4.46 15.20
CA ASN A 163 -17.80 5.25 16.33
C ASN A 163 -18.03 6.73 15.99
N GLY A 164 -17.70 7.15 14.75
CA GLY A 164 -17.86 8.52 14.24
C GLY A 164 -16.70 9.46 14.53
N PHE A 165 -15.60 8.98 15.12
CA PHE A 165 -14.41 9.75 15.45
C PHE A 165 -13.16 9.05 14.92
N CYS A 166 -12.33 9.78 14.17
CA CYS A 166 -11.01 9.30 13.78
C CYS A 166 -10.04 9.45 14.96
N GLU A 167 -9.73 8.34 15.63
CA GLU A 167 -8.84 8.28 16.78
C GLU A 167 -7.34 8.37 16.38
N PRO A 168 -6.42 8.72 17.31
CA PRO A 168 -5.00 8.89 16.99
C PRO A 168 -4.28 7.64 16.47
N TRP A 169 -4.88 6.46 16.66
CA TRP A 169 -4.36 5.16 16.22
C TRP A 169 -5.05 4.66 14.94
N GLU A 170 -5.95 5.47 14.38
CA GLU A 170 -6.70 5.18 13.17
C GLU A 170 -6.20 6.03 12.00
N ASP A 171 -6.25 5.46 10.80
CA ASP A 171 -5.97 6.17 9.56
C ASP A 171 -6.92 5.69 8.44
N TYR A 172 -6.97 6.41 7.31
CA TYR A 172 -7.86 6.07 6.18
C TYR A 172 -7.68 4.63 5.67
N GLY A 173 -6.47 4.07 5.75
CA GLY A 173 -6.19 2.68 5.38
C GLY A 173 -6.71 1.66 6.38
N SER A 174 -6.78 2.04 7.66
CA SER A 174 -7.15 1.15 8.77
C SER A 174 -8.62 1.28 9.21
N CYS A 175 -9.23 2.46 9.09
CA CYS A 175 -10.66 2.70 9.36
C CYS A 175 -11.22 3.82 8.45
N PRO A 176 -11.66 3.49 7.22
CA PRO A 176 -12.16 4.50 6.27
C PRO A 176 -13.52 5.09 6.65
N ASP A 177 -14.30 4.41 7.49
CA ASP A 177 -15.64 4.85 7.91
C ASP A 177 -15.58 6.14 8.75
N ASP A 178 -14.60 6.27 9.64
CA ASP A 178 -14.44 7.44 10.51
C ASP A 178 -13.32 8.39 10.06
N CYS A 179 -12.24 7.87 9.46
CA CYS A 179 -11.11 8.66 9.01
C CYS A 179 -11.18 8.99 7.52
N VAL A 180 -12.07 9.89 7.09
CA VAL A 180 -12.12 10.33 5.69
C VAL A 180 -10.83 11.05 5.28
N ARG A 181 -10.27 10.68 4.12
CA ARG A 181 -9.18 11.44 3.50
C ARG A 181 -9.73 12.82 3.17
N ARG A 182 -9.43 13.82 4.02
CA ARG A 182 -9.72 15.21 3.67
C ARG A 182 -8.81 15.56 2.52
N ASP A 183 -9.31 15.38 1.30
CA ASP A 183 -8.74 15.94 0.09
C ASP A 183 -8.85 17.47 0.19
N MET A 184 -7.95 18.03 1.00
CA MET A 184 -7.71 19.46 1.16
C MET A 184 -7.12 20.07 -0.11
N THR A 185 -7.03 19.29 -1.19
CA THR A 185 -6.56 19.68 -2.50
C THR A 185 -7.67 20.40 -3.27
N ALA A 186 -8.89 19.87 -3.36
CA ALA A 186 -9.94 20.46 -4.18
C ALA A 186 -10.45 21.80 -3.64
N ALA A 187 -10.74 21.89 -2.34
CA ALA A 187 -11.28 23.11 -1.73
C ALA A 187 -10.27 24.27 -1.75
N VAL A 188 -8.98 23.99 -1.48
CA VAL A 188 -7.92 24.99 -1.53
C VAL A 188 -7.68 25.45 -2.98
N VAL A 189 -7.69 24.54 -3.95
CA VAL A 189 -7.55 24.88 -5.37
C VAL A 189 -8.70 25.79 -5.83
N VAL A 190 -9.95 25.48 -5.47
CA VAL A 190 -11.11 26.31 -5.82
C VAL A 190 -11.02 27.70 -5.15
N ALA A 191 -10.61 27.76 -3.89
CA ALA A 191 -10.42 29.03 -3.18
C ALA A 191 -9.32 29.89 -3.83
N VAL A 192 -8.19 29.29 -4.22
CA VAL A 192 -7.10 29.98 -4.91
C VAL A 192 -7.56 30.51 -6.28
N ILE A 193 -8.27 29.70 -7.07
CA ILE A 193 -8.82 30.12 -8.36
C ILE A 193 -9.80 31.29 -8.18
N ALA A 194 -10.70 31.21 -7.19
CA ALA A 194 -11.66 32.27 -6.91
C ALA A 194 -10.97 33.60 -6.54
N VAL A 195 -9.93 33.56 -5.70
CA VAL A 195 -9.14 34.74 -5.33
C VAL A 195 -8.43 35.32 -6.57
N VAL A 196 -7.83 34.49 -7.42
CA VAL A 196 -7.17 34.95 -8.65
C VAL A 196 -8.16 35.62 -9.60
N VAL A 197 -9.34 35.04 -9.80
CA VAL A 197 -10.41 35.61 -10.64
C VAL A 197 -10.90 36.93 -10.06
N LEU A 198 -11.13 37.03 -8.76
CA LEU A 198 -11.54 38.28 -8.10
C LEU A 198 -10.48 39.37 -8.25
N VAL A 199 -9.21 39.04 -8.03
CA VAL A 199 -8.10 39.98 -8.23
C VAL A 199 -8.04 40.44 -9.69
N TYR A 200 -8.18 39.54 -10.66
CA TYR A 200 -8.23 39.90 -12.08
C TYR A 200 -9.40 40.85 -12.39
N ILE A 201 -10.59 40.58 -11.87
CA ILE A 201 -11.78 41.44 -12.06
C ILE A 201 -11.55 42.83 -11.47
N VAL A 202 -10.99 42.93 -10.25
CA VAL A 202 -10.67 44.22 -9.62
C VAL A 202 -9.63 44.99 -10.43
N LEU A 203 -8.56 44.32 -10.88
CA LEU A 203 -7.51 44.95 -11.70
C LEU A 203 -8.05 45.41 -13.06
N LYS A 204 -8.97 44.66 -13.68
CA LYS A 204 -9.62 45.03 -14.95
C LYS A 204 -10.57 46.20 -14.78
N ARG A 205 -11.33 46.27 -13.68
CA ARG A 205 -12.21 47.42 -13.36
C ARG A 205 -11.40 48.69 -13.12
N ARG A 206 -10.27 48.60 -12.42
CA ARG A 206 -9.37 49.76 -12.17
C ARG A 206 -8.67 50.30 -13.41
N LYS A 207 -8.49 49.51 -14.48
CA LYS A 207 -7.92 49.97 -15.76
C LYS A 207 -8.93 50.63 -16.70
N LYS A 208 -10.23 50.47 -16.43
CA LYS A 208 -11.32 51.05 -17.24
C LYS A 208 -11.81 52.41 -16.73
N THR A 209 -11.29 52.85 -15.58
CA THR A 209 -11.51 54.18 -14.98
C THR A 209 -10.23 54.99 -15.16
#